data_AF-A0A9X0YKG8-F1
#
_entry.id   AF-A0A9X0YKG8-F1
#
_cell.length_a   1.000
_cell.length_b   1.000
_cell.length_c   1.000
_cell.angle_alpha   90.00
_cell.angle_beta   90.00
_cell.angle_gamma   90.00
#
_symmetry.space_group_name_H-M   'P 1'
#
loop_
_entity.id
_entity.type
_entity.pdbx_description
1 polymer ?
#
loop_
_entity_poly.entity_id
_entity_poly.type
_entity_poly.pdbx_seq_one_letter_code
_entity_poly.pdbx_strand_id
1 'polypeptide(L)'
;MTSKIEIQNSIHNSYSTIVNECRTVLGSELHYQAMVYSILRTKGKVPISQIGMNVKTCIENCQTEFLQERIRKKNIKFQSIDLEIIPDISVYEKSINSDWRRRNFKNTLKKTLYSLEIKASERHYNRLVFSEIKNDLFKLKAQYEETKIKFGKLIGIGMLIIDTAPKCEERISKSTLKQSIDIAKELNIDIWYFNQDEVIEYLAKY
;
A
#
# COMPACT_ATOMS: atom_id res chain seq x y z
N MET A 1 11.76 15.86 -12.02
CA MET A 1 10.54 15.53 -11.24
C MET A 1 10.62 14.05 -10.89
N THR A 2 10.02 13.60 -9.79
CA THR A 2 9.76 12.16 -9.59
C THR A 2 8.29 11.96 -9.93
N SER A 3 7.99 11.09 -10.87
CA SER A 3 6.65 10.80 -11.42
C SER A 3 6.13 9.46 -10.90
N LYS A 4 4.82 9.20 -11.05
CA LYS A 4 4.21 7.88 -10.79
C LYS A 4 5.04 6.76 -11.45
N ILE A 5 5.41 6.94 -12.72
CA ILE A 5 6.14 5.95 -13.53
C ILE A 5 7.53 5.66 -12.94
N GLU A 6 8.26 6.70 -12.53
CA GLU A 6 9.59 6.51 -11.91
C GLU A 6 9.49 5.73 -10.60
N ILE A 7 8.42 5.91 -9.82
CA ILE A 7 8.20 5.12 -8.59
C ILE A 7 7.83 3.68 -8.92
N GLN A 8 6.95 3.45 -9.89
CA GLN A 8 6.63 2.09 -10.36
C GLN A 8 7.89 1.35 -10.84
N ASN A 9 8.79 2.05 -11.53
CA ASN A 9 10.07 1.49 -11.95
C ASN A 9 11.02 1.26 -10.76
N SER A 10 11.01 2.14 -9.76
CA SER A 10 11.79 1.96 -8.53
C SER A 10 11.37 0.70 -7.77
N ILE A 11 10.06 0.47 -7.64
CA ILE A 11 9.51 -0.75 -7.01
C ILE A 11 9.88 -1.98 -7.86
N HIS A 12 9.66 -1.93 -9.17
CA HIS A 12 9.97 -3.04 -10.07
C HIS A 12 11.45 -3.43 -10.08
N ASN A 13 12.36 -2.45 -10.16
CA ASN A 13 13.80 -2.70 -10.14
C ASN A 13 14.29 -3.23 -8.79
N SER A 14 13.54 -2.97 -7.72
CA SER A 14 13.83 -3.47 -6.38
C SER A 14 13.19 -4.82 -6.08
N TYR A 15 12.29 -5.29 -6.96
CA TYR A 15 11.41 -6.41 -6.69
C TYR A 15 12.17 -7.68 -6.35
N SER A 16 13.19 -8.03 -7.13
CA SER A 16 14.02 -9.22 -6.85
C SER A 16 14.71 -9.15 -5.48
N THR A 17 15.15 -7.96 -5.05
CA THR A 17 15.74 -7.78 -3.72
C THR A 17 14.68 -7.91 -2.63
N ILE A 18 13.48 -7.34 -2.82
CA ILE A 18 12.34 -7.50 -1.90
C ILE A 18 12.02 -8.98 -1.71
N VAL A 19 11.86 -9.71 -2.81
CA VAL A 19 11.56 -11.15 -2.80
C VAL A 19 12.62 -11.92 -2.03
N ASN A 20 13.89 -11.74 -2.39
CA ASN A 20 14.99 -12.48 -1.76
C ASN A 20 15.09 -12.21 -0.26
N GLU A 21 15.06 -10.93 0.14
CA GLU A 21 15.17 -10.56 1.54
C GLU A 21 13.97 -11.08 2.35
N CYS A 22 12.73 -10.89 1.86
CA CYS A 22 11.54 -11.33 2.58
C CYS A 22 11.41 -12.86 2.68
N ARG A 23 11.96 -13.64 1.74
CA ARG A 23 11.99 -15.12 1.83
C ARG A 23 12.98 -15.64 2.89
N THR A 24 13.96 -14.83 3.31
CA THR A 24 15.02 -15.25 4.25
C THR A 24 14.67 -15.07 5.71
N VAL A 25 13.56 -14.40 6.01
CA VAL A 25 13.14 -14.08 7.37
C VAL A 25 11.68 -14.44 7.57
N LEU A 26 11.32 -14.77 8.80
CA LEU A 26 9.93 -14.88 9.23
C LEU A 26 9.58 -13.59 9.98
N GLY A 27 8.62 -12.85 9.46
CA GLY A 27 8.31 -11.49 9.85
C GLY A 27 6.82 -11.21 9.93
N SER A 28 6.45 -10.30 10.82
CA SER A 28 5.11 -9.71 10.79
C SER A 28 4.97 -8.71 9.64
N GLU A 29 3.73 -8.30 9.33
CA GLU A 29 3.44 -7.27 8.32
C GLU A 29 4.32 -6.02 8.52
N LEU A 30 4.45 -5.53 9.76
CA LEU A 30 5.28 -4.36 10.08
C LEU A 30 6.78 -4.58 9.82
N HIS A 31 7.29 -5.79 10.03
CA HIS A 31 8.68 -6.14 9.70
C HIS A 31 8.90 -6.02 8.18
N TYR A 32 8.01 -6.63 7.39
CA TYR A 32 8.09 -6.54 5.95
C TYR A 32 7.92 -5.12 5.41
N GLN A 33 7.03 -4.31 6.01
CA GLN A 33 6.93 -2.88 5.69
C GLN A 33 8.27 -2.15 5.83
N ALA A 34 8.98 -2.38 6.94
CA ALA A 34 10.29 -1.78 7.19
C ALA A 34 11.36 -2.25 6.19
N MET A 35 11.35 -3.54 5.84
CA MET A 35 12.25 -4.10 4.83
C MET A 35 12.00 -3.47 3.46
N VAL A 36 10.76 -3.44 2.99
CA VAL A 36 10.40 -2.86 1.70
C VAL A 36 10.75 -1.36 1.68
N TYR A 37 10.45 -0.62 2.76
CA TYR A 37 10.85 0.78 2.89
C TYR A 37 12.37 0.97 2.74
N SER A 38 13.16 0.15 3.41
CA SER A 38 14.64 0.19 3.34
C SER A 38 15.16 -0.15 1.94
N ILE A 39 14.58 -1.16 1.29
CA ILE A 39 14.99 -1.61 -0.04
C ILE A 39 14.63 -0.55 -1.10
N LEU A 40 13.46 0.08 -1.02
CA LEU A 40 13.08 1.16 -1.94
C LEU A 40 14.01 2.37 -1.82
N ARG A 41 14.53 2.67 -0.63
CA ARG A 41 15.54 3.71 -0.43
C ARG A 41 16.88 3.36 -1.05
N THR A 42 17.34 2.13 -0.83
CA THR A 42 18.72 1.72 -1.16
C THR A 42 18.85 1.23 -2.60
N LYS A 43 18.02 0.27 -3.02
CA LYS A 43 18.01 -0.28 -4.37
C LYS A 43 17.09 0.49 -5.31
N GLY A 44 15.91 0.87 -4.81
CA GLY A 44 14.95 1.66 -5.59
C GLY A 44 15.36 3.12 -5.77
N LYS A 45 16.37 3.58 -5.02
CA LYS A 45 16.90 4.96 -5.04
C LYS A 45 15.83 6.03 -4.76
N VAL A 46 14.78 5.68 -4.01
CA VAL A 46 13.78 6.66 -3.56
C VAL A 46 14.38 7.49 -2.42
N PRO A 47 14.55 8.82 -2.57
CA PRO A 47 15.20 9.63 -1.54
C PRO A 47 14.44 9.61 -0.22
N ILE A 48 15.17 9.63 0.91
CA ILE A 48 14.57 9.69 2.25
C ILE A 48 13.59 10.86 2.41
N SER A 49 13.88 11.98 1.75
CA SER A 49 13.04 13.18 1.78
C SER A 49 11.71 13.05 1.04
N GLN A 50 11.52 11.95 0.33
CA GLN A 50 10.36 11.65 -0.50
C GLN A 50 9.62 10.39 -0.06
N ILE A 51 10.09 9.62 0.91
CA ILE A 51 9.47 8.35 1.30
C ILE A 51 9.15 8.30 2.78
N GLY A 52 7.88 8.03 3.08
CA GLY A 52 7.37 7.81 4.43
C GLY A 52 6.82 6.40 4.60
N MET A 53 6.93 5.88 5.82
CA MET A 53 6.31 4.62 6.23
C MET A 53 5.27 4.94 7.29
N ASN A 54 4.06 4.39 7.17
CA ASN A 54 2.95 4.60 8.11
C ASN A 54 2.64 6.09 8.36
N VAL A 55 2.66 6.92 7.31
CA VAL A 55 2.41 8.36 7.41
C VAL A 55 0.90 8.61 7.51
N LYS A 56 0.51 9.19 8.63
CA LYS A 56 -0.88 9.58 8.90
C LYS A 56 -1.31 10.72 8.01
N THR A 57 -2.31 10.46 7.17
CA THR A 57 -2.87 11.43 6.24
C THR A 57 -4.34 11.61 6.55
N CYS A 58 -4.69 12.77 7.10
CA CYS A 58 -6.09 13.17 7.27
C CYS A 58 -6.64 13.65 5.92
N ILE A 59 -7.75 13.04 5.49
CA ILE A 59 -8.55 13.49 4.35
C ILE A 59 -9.71 14.27 4.94
N GLU A 60 -9.68 15.59 4.79
CA GLU A 60 -10.77 16.46 5.24
C GLU A 60 -11.98 16.31 4.33
N ASN A 61 -13.20 16.30 4.86
CA ASN A 61 -14.44 16.22 4.09
C ASN A 61 -14.44 15.09 3.05
N CYS A 62 -14.40 13.84 3.50
CA CYS A 62 -14.36 12.67 2.61
C CYS A 62 -15.60 12.61 1.69
N GLN A 63 -15.36 12.41 0.40
CA GLN A 63 -16.39 12.36 -0.65
C GLN A 63 -16.58 10.95 -1.23
N THR A 64 -15.61 10.07 -1.07
CA THR A 64 -15.68 8.69 -1.56
C THR A 64 -16.55 7.82 -0.66
N GLU A 65 -17.45 7.03 -1.26
CA GLU A 65 -18.43 6.24 -0.50
C GLU A 65 -17.76 5.26 0.46
N PHE A 66 -16.63 4.66 0.07
CA PHE A 66 -15.87 3.76 0.95
C PHE A 66 -15.43 4.46 2.25
N LEU A 67 -14.90 5.69 2.17
CA LEU A 67 -14.47 6.43 3.37
C LEU A 67 -15.66 6.96 4.15
N GLN A 68 -16.73 7.39 3.47
CA GLN A 68 -17.96 7.80 4.12
C GLN A 68 -18.61 6.65 4.90
N GLU A 69 -18.63 5.44 4.36
CA GLU A 69 -19.11 4.26 5.07
C GLU A 69 -18.24 3.97 6.31
N ARG A 70 -16.91 4.11 6.21
CA ARG A 70 -16.01 3.97 7.36
C ARG A 70 -16.26 5.03 8.43
N ILE A 71 -16.57 6.26 8.03
CA ILE A 71 -16.99 7.31 8.97
C ILE A 71 -18.29 6.91 9.67
N ARG A 72 -19.32 6.49 8.92
CA ARG A 72 -20.63 6.09 9.48
C ARG A 72 -20.52 4.90 10.44
N LYS A 73 -19.56 3.98 10.22
CA LYS A 73 -19.29 2.83 11.10
C LYS A 73 -18.53 3.18 12.38
N LYS A 74 -17.92 4.37 12.49
CA LYS A 74 -17.29 4.80 13.75
C LYS A 74 -18.36 4.99 14.82
N ASN A 75 -17.97 4.81 16.08
CA ASN A 75 -18.80 5.19 17.21
C ASN A 75 -19.18 6.67 17.10
N ILE A 76 -20.45 6.99 17.38
CA ILE A 76 -21.06 8.31 17.18
C ILE A 76 -20.27 9.47 17.81
N LYS A 77 -19.58 9.24 18.93
CA LYS A 77 -18.74 10.25 19.60
C LYS A 77 -17.45 10.59 18.82
N PHE A 78 -17.08 9.77 17.86
CA PHE A 78 -15.87 9.89 17.05
C PHE A 78 -16.18 9.96 15.54
N GLN A 79 -17.45 10.12 15.17
CA GLN A 79 -17.83 10.39 13.79
C GLN A 79 -17.43 11.82 13.45
N SER A 80 -16.59 11.95 12.43
CA SER A 80 -16.15 13.22 11.85
C SER A 80 -16.27 13.10 10.33
N ILE A 81 -16.55 14.22 9.65
CA ILE A 81 -16.53 14.28 8.18
C ILE A 81 -15.12 14.02 7.60
N ASP A 82 -14.10 14.10 8.45
CA ASP A 82 -12.70 13.83 8.14
C ASP A 82 -12.31 12.39 8.51
N LEU A 83 -11.35 11.83 7.78
CA LEU A 83 -10.84 10.48 8.06
C LEU A 83 -9.31 10.43 7.94
N GLU A 84 -8.64 9.85 8.94
CA GLU A 84 -7.22 9.50 8.88
C GLU A 84 -7.07 8.16 8.12
N ILE A 85 -6.29 8.18 7.04
CA ILE A 85 -5.77 6.98 6.38
C ILE A 85 -4.26 6.88 6.63
N ILE A 86 -3.76 5.65 6.62
CA ILE A 86 -2.35 5.35 6.86
C ILE A 86 -1.94 4.31 5.82
N PRO A 87 -1.36 4.74 4.69
CA PRO A 87 -0.69 3.82 3.79
C PRO A 87 0.60 3.31 4.41
N ASP A 88 0.90 2.05 4.18
CA ASP A 88 2.10 1.41 4.74
C ASP A 88 3.37 2.09 4.26
N ILE A 89 3.45 2.37 2.95
CA ILE A 89 4.50 3.18 2.34
C ILE A 89 3.87 4.23 1.43
N SER A 90 4.35 5.47 1.52
CA SER A 90 3.97 6.55 0.63
C SER A 90 5.20 7.24 0.07
N VAL A 91 5.16 7.54 -1.22
CA VAL A 91 6.18 8.34 -1.91
C VAL A 91 5.59 9.68 -2.32
N TYR A 92 6.36 10.73 -2.14
CA TYR A 92 5.94 12.12 -2.23
C TYR A 92 6.82 12.93 -3.18
N GLU A 93 6.31 14.08 -3.62
CA GLU A 93 7.12 15.09 -4.29
C GLU A 93 8.27 15.57 -3.41
N LYS A 94 9.41 15.91 -4.02
CA LYS A 94 10.59 16.50 -3.35
C LYS A 94 10.27 17.66 -2.42
N SER A 95 9.24 18.44 -2.75
CA SER A 95 8.82 19.62 -1.98
C SER A 95 8.28 19.30 -0.58
N ILE A 96 7.93 18.04 -0.27
CA ILE A 96 7.50 17.68 1.09
C ILE A 96 8.67 17.70 2.08
N ASN A 97 9.90 17.49 1.61
CA ASN A 97 11.14 17.52 2.38
C ASN A 97 11.08 16.83 3.75
N SER A 98 10.61 15.59 3.78
CA SER A 98 10.44 14.80 5.01
C SER A 98 9.43 15.31 6.05
N ASP A 99 8.57 16.28 5.71
CA ASP A 99 7.58 16.78 6.67
C ASP A 99 6.34 15.87 6.77
N TRP A 100 6.49 14.79 7.55
CA TRP A 100 5.45 13.79 7.83
C TRP A 100 4.54 14.16 9.00
N ARG A 101 4.70 15.36 9.57
CA ARG A 101 3.98 15.73 10.80
C ARG A 101 2.48 15.70 10.53
N ARG A 102 1.70 15.20 11.50
CA ARG A 102 0.23 15.10 11.39
C ARG A 102 -0.44 16.40 10.95
N ARG A 103 0.04 17.57 11.42
CA ARG A 103 -0.47 18.90 11.04
C ARG A 103 -0.22 19.30 9.57
N ASN A 104 0.60 18.53 8.85
CA ASN A 104 0.91 18.73 7.44
C ASN A 104 0.05 17.83 6.53
N PHE A 105 -1.04 17.25 7.04
CA PHE A 105 -1.86 16.25 6.35
C PHE A 105 -2.35 16.68 4.96
N LYS A 106 -2.68 17.96 4.78
CA LYS A 106 -3.13 18.49 3.49
C LYS A 106 -2.04 18.38 2.44
N ASN A 107 -0.80 18.66 2.82
CA ASN A 107 0.34 18.54 1.94
C ASN A 107 0.75 17.08 1.76
N THR A 108 0.68 16.21 2.79
CA THR A 108 0.98 14.78 2.57
C THR A 108 0.02 14.18 1.55
N LEU A 109 -1.28 14.48 1.62
CA LEU A 109 -2.24 14.06 0.58
C LEU A 109 -1.90 14.68 -0.80
N LYS A 110 -1.82 16.01 -0.88
CA LYS A 110 -1.56 16.74 -2.14
C LYS A 110 -0.25 16.33 -2.81
N LYS A 111 0.80 16.09 -2.03
CA LYS A 111 2.15 15.81 -2.50
C LYS A 111 2.42 14.33 -2.69
N THR A 112 1.48 13.44 -2.36
CA THR A 112 1.60 12.02 -2.67
C THR A 112 1.80 11.83 -4.17
N LEU A 113 2.72 10.95 -4.54
CA LEU A 113 2.98 10.46 -5.90
C LEU A 113 2.55 9.01 -6.03
N TYR A 114 2.74 8.22 -4.97
CA TYR A 114 2.46 6.80 -4.94
C TYR A 114 2.12 6.34 -3.51
N SER A 115 1.11 5.49 -3.36
CA SER A 115 0.82 4.78 -2.09
C SER A 115 0.90 3.27 -2.30
N LEU A 116 1.52 2.56 -1.36
CA LEU A 116 1.69 1.13 -1.38
C LEU A 116 1.18 0.52 -0.07
N GLU A 117 0.32 -0.48 -0.18
CA GLU A 117 -0.07 -1.37 0.92
C GLU A 117 0.71 -2.68 0.85
N ILE A 118 1.04 -3.24 2.00
CA ILE A 118 1.80 -4.49 2.14
C ILE A 118 0.98 -5.45 2.97
N LYS A 119 0.79 -6.67 2.46
CA LYS A 119 0.12 -7.75 3.19
C LYS A 119 1.01 -8.97 3.31
N ALA A 120 1.04 -9.55 4.50
CA ALA A 120 1.78 -10.77 4.78
C ALA A 120 0.82 -11.92 5.08
N SER A 121 1.11 -13.10 4.53
CA SER A 121 0.36 -14.32 4.85
C SER A 121 0.81 -15.01 6.12
N GLU A 122 1.99 -14.67 6.63
CA GLU A 122 2.59 -15.28 7.83
C GLU A 122 1.72 -15.05 9.06
N ARG A 123 0.92 -16.06 9.41
CA ARG A 123 -0.09 -16.02 10.48
C ARG A 123 -0.22 -17.39 11.12
N HIS A 124 -0.16 -17.43 12.44
CA HIS A 124 -0.29 -18.68 13.16
C HIS A 124 -1.71 -19.26 13.04
N TYR A 125 -1.83 -20.46 12.46
CA TYR A 125 -3.11 -21.17 12.26
C TYR A 125 -4.17 -20.38 11.49
N ASN A 126 -3.76 -19.45 10.63
CA ASN A 126 -4.68 -18.66 9.85
C ASN A 126 -4.09 -18.32 8.48
N ARG A 127 -4.90 -17.75 7.60
CA ARG A 127 -4.49 -17.27 6.27
C ARG A 127 -4.83 -15.79 6.12
N LEU A 128 -4.16 -15.15 5.18
CA LEU A 128 -4.64 -13.88 4.63
C LEU A 128 -5.92 -14.14 3.83
N VAL A 129 -7.03 -13.50 4.20
CA VAL A 129 -8.32 -13.70 3.53
C VAL A 129 -8.66 -12.58 2.55
N PHE A 130 -9.53 -12.88 1.59
CA PHE A 130 -9.90 -11.94 0.52
C PHE A 130 -10.49 -10.63 1.04
N SER A 131 -11.31 -10.68 2.10
CA SER A 131 -11.96 -9.48 2.64
C SER A 131 -10.97 -8.45 3.18
N GLU A 132 -9.84 -8.89 3.75
CA GLU A 132 -8.78 -8.00 4.22
C GLU A 132 -8.10 -7.30 3.04
N ILE A 133 -7.67 -8.09 2.05
CA ILE A 133 -7.03 -7.58 0.82
C ILE A 133 -7.97 -6.62 0.09
N LYS A 134 -9.24 -7.00 -0.06
CA LYS A 134 -10.29 -6.19 -0.67
C LYS A 134 -10.41 -4.83 0.03
N ASN A 135 -10.49 -4.82 1.36
CA ASN A 135 -10.63 -3.57 2.10
C ASN A 135 -9.46 -2.61 1.87
N ASP A 136 -8.22 -3.11 1.78
CA ASP A 136 -7.06 -2.25 1.54
C ASP A 136 -6.95 -1.79 0.08
N LEU A 137 -7.40 -2.58 -0.89
CA LEU A 137 -7.57 -2.13 -2.27
C LEU A 137 -8.58 -0.97 -2.38
N PHE A 138 -9.73 -1.09 -1.72
CA PHE A 138 -10.71 0.00 -1.70
C PHE A 138 -10.20 1.23 -0.95
N LYS A 139 -9.41 1.04 0.11
CA LYS A 139 -8.73 2.15 0.82
C LYS A 139 -7.78 2.91 -0.10
N LEU A 140 -6.94 2.19 -0.85
CA LEU A 140 -6.05 2.78 -1.86
C LEU A 140 -6.83 3.50 -2.95
N LYS A 141 -7.87 2.86 -3.50
CA LYS A 141 -8.73 3.47 -4.53
C LYS A 141 -9.36 4.77 -4.03
N ALA A 142 -9.88 4.76 -2.81
CA ALA A 142 -10.49 5.93 -2.22
C ALA A 142 -9.46 7.05 -2.01
N GLN A 143 -8.24 6.76 -1.55
CA GLN A 143 -7.17 7.77 -1.47
C GLN A 143 -6.88 8.40 -2.84
N TYR A 144 -6.78 7.57 -3.88
CA TYR A 144 -6.58 8.04 -5.25
C TYR A 144 -7.70 8.99 -5.71
N GLU A 145 -8.96 8.61 -5.49
CA GLU A 145 -10.11 9.41 -5.86
C GLU A 145 -10.20 10.72 -5.07
N GLU A 146 -9.99 10.69 -3.75
CA GLU A 146 -9.96 11.89 -2.91
C GLU A 146 -8.86 12.86 -3.34
N THR A 147 -7.68 12.34 -3.69
CA THR A 147 -6.56 13.17 -4.18
C THR A 147 -6.92 13.83 -5.51
N LYS A 148 -7.58 13.09 -6.41
CA LYS A 148 -8.07 13.60 -7.69
C LYS A 148 -9.14 14.66 -7.49
N ILE A 149 -10.15 14.40 -6.65
CA ILE A 149 -11.26 15.31 -6.39
C ILE A 149 -10.76 16.63 -5.78
N LYS A 150 -9.89 16.54 -4.77
CA LYS A 150 -9.45 17.72 -3.99
C LYS A 150 -8.38 18.54 -4.68
N PHE A 151 -7.50 17.90 -5.47
CA PHE A 151 -6.31 18.55 -6.01
C PHE A 151 -6.12 18.35 -7.51
N GLY A 152 -7.05 17.71 -8.22
CA GLY A 152 -6.93 17.41 -9.65
C GLY A 152 -5.77 16.48 -9.99
N LYS A 153 -5.21 15.77 -9.00
CA LYS A 153 -3.96 15.03 -9.13
C LYS A 153 -4.17 13.53 -9.12
N LEU A 154 -3.59 12.85 -10.11
CA LEU A 154 -3.54 11.40 -10.18
C LEU A 154 -2.27 10.91 -9.50
N ILE A 155 -2.43 9.92 -8.61
CA ILE A 155 -1.32 9.24 -7.94
C ILE A 155 -1.24 7.79 -8.41
N GLY A 156 -0.10 7.15 -8.23
CA GLY A 156 -0.04 5.68 -8.29
C GLY A 156 -0.55 5.06 -7.00
N ILE A 157 -1.13 3.88 -7.11
CA ILE A 157 -1.54 3.06 -5.98
C ILE A 157 -1.21 1.61 -6.28
N GLY A 158 -0.77 0.89 -5.26
CA GLY A 158 -0.41 -0.51 -5.43
C GLY A 158 -0.47 -1.32 -4.15
N MET A 159 -0.42 -2.63 -4.32
CA MET A 159 -0.36 -3.59 -3.21
C MET A 159 0.69 -4.65 -3.45
N LEU A 160 1.47 -4.94 -2.42
CA LEU A 160 2.46 -6.02 -2.39
C LEU A 160 2.00 -7.09 -1.39
N ILE A 161 1.77 -8.30 -1.89
CA ILE A 161 1.41 -9.47 -1.07
C ILE A 161 2.65 -10.37 -0.93
N ILE A 162 3.06 -10.59 0.31
CA ILE A 162 4.23 -11.36 0.71
C ILE A 162 3.71 -12.68 1.31
N ASP A 163 3.73 -13.75 0.50
CA ASP A 163 3.19 -15.05 0.88
C ASP A 163 4.29 -16.03 1.32
N THR A 164 5.06 -15.63 2.33
CA THR A 164 6.24 -16.35 2.83
C THR A 164 5.94 -17.32 3.97
N ALA A 165 4.67 -17.54 4.32
CA ALA A 165 4.30 -18.46 5.39
C ALA A 165 4.95 -19.85 5.17
N PRO A 166 5.64 -20.43 6.17
CA PRO A 166 6.40 -21.66 5.99
C PRO A 166 5.48 -22.86 5.71
N LYS A 167 4.29 -22.86 6.31
CA LYS A 167 3.27 -23.89 6.11
C LYS A 167 2.37 -23.56 4.93
N CYS A 168 2.23 -24.49 3.99
CA CYS A 168 1.36 -24.34 2.83
C CYS A 168 -0.10 -24.05 3.21
N GLU A 169 -0.55 -24.53 4.36
CA GLU A 169 -1.90 -24.30 4.87
C GLU A 169 -2.11 -22.94 5.53
N GLU A 170 -1.06 -22.15 5.77
CA GLU A 170 -1.13 -20.76 6.24
C GLU A 170 -0.97 -19.77 5.08
N ARG A 171 -0.52 -20.24 3.92
CA ARG A 171 -0.39 -19.45 2.69
C ARG A 171 -1.73 -19.05 2.09
N ILE A 172 -1.70 -17.97 1.31
CA ILE A 172 -2.88 -17.50 0.57
C ILE A 172 -3.43 -18.62 -0.32
N SER A 173 -4.76 -18.73 -0.40
CA SER A 173 -5.37 -19.70 -1.30
C SER A 173 -5.32 -19.19 -2.75
N LYS A 174 -5.27 -20.11 -3.73
CA LYS A 174 -5.32 -19.75 -5.17
C LYS A 174 -6.58 -18.95 -5.52
N SER A 175 -7.72 -19.27 -4.91
CA SER A 175 -8.97 -18.54 -5.15
C SER A 175 -8.91 -17.12 -4.59
N THR A 176 -8.38 -16.95 -3.37
CA THR A 176 -8.17 -15.62 -2.76
C THR A 176 -7.20 -14.78 -3.60
N LEU A 177 -6.08 -15.35 -4.05
CA LEU A 177 -5.13 -14.66 -4.91
C LEU A 177 -5.77 -14.22 -6.24
N LYS A 178 -6.49 -15.14 -6.91
CA LYS A 178 -7.20 -14.83 -8.15
C LYS A 178 -8.20 -13.69 -7.96
N GLN A 179 -9.07 -13.79 -6.94
CA GLN A 179 -10.05 -12.74 -6.66
C GLN A 179 -9.37 -11.39 -6.39
N SER A 180 -8.25 -11.39 -5.67
CA SER A 180 -7.47 -10.19 -5.36
C SER A 180 -6.87 -9.55 -6.61
N ILE A 181 -6.34 -10.35 -7.53
CA ILE A 181 -5.81 -9.87 -8.82
C ILE A 181 -6.94 -9.30 -9.69
N ASP A 182 -8.06 -10.01 -9.78
CA ASP A 182 -9.21 -9.59 -10.59
C ASP A 182 -9.74 -8.22 -10.13
N ILE A 183 -9.88 -8.02 -8.81
CA ILE A 183 -10.32 -6.72 -8.28
C ILE A 183 -9.25 -5.63 -8.38
N ALA A 184 -7.96 -5.96 -8.24
CA ALA A 184 -6.88 -4.98 -8.41
C ALA A 184 -6.86 -4.45 -9.85
N LYS A 185 -7.07 -5.35 -10.83
CA LYS A 185 -7.23 -5.00 -12.24
C LYS A 185 -8.46 -4.12 -12.47
N GLU A 186 -9.61 -4.47 -11.90
CA GLU A 186 -10.85 -3.67 -11.99
C GLU A 186 -10.65 -2.24 -11.46
N LEU A 187 -9.95 -2.12 -10.31
CA LEU A 187 -9.72 -0.84 -9.65
C LEU A 187 -8.53 -0.04 -10.24
N ASN A 188 -7.78 -0.64 -11.18
CA ASN A 188 -6.56 -0.12 -11.78
C ASN A 188 -5.45 0.14 -10.74
N ILE A 189 -5.19 -0.88 -9.91
CA ILE A 189 -4.22 -0.87 -8.81
C ILE A 189 -3.09 -1.84 -9.14
N ASP A 190 -1.85 -1.36 -9.10
CA ASP A 190 -0.67 -2.21 -9.31
C ASP A 190 -0.65 -3.33 -8.26
N ILE A 191 -0.31 -4.54 -8.66
CA ILE A 191 -0.26 -5.66 -7.72
C ILE A 191 1.00 -6.50 -7.95
N TRP A 192 1.66 -6.77 -6.84
CA TRP A 192 2.84 -7.61 -6.73
C TRP A 192 2.57 -8.75 -5.77
N TYR A 193 3.00 -9.95 -6.14
CA TYR A 193 2.84 -11.13 -5.30
C TYR A 193 3.99 -12.10 -5.53
N PHE A 194 4.50 -12.65 -4.43
CA PHE A 194 5.40 -13.80 -4.45
C PHE A 194 5.11 -14.70 -3.26
N ASN A 195 5.44 -15.98 -3.41
CA ASN A 195 5.40 -16.95 -2.31
C ASN A 195 6.78 -17.48 -1.93
N GLN A 196 6.83 -18.26 -0.85
CA GLN A 196 8.06 -18.84 -0.30
C GLN A 196 8.78 -19.79 -1.28
N ASP A 197 8.04 -20.55 -2.08
CA ASP A 197 8.59 -21.66 -2.88
C ASP A 197 8.91 -21.27 -4.34
N GLU A 198 8.82 -19.98 -4.68
CA GLU A 198 9.07 -19.46 -6.04
C GLU A 198 8.14 -19.99 -7.14
N VAL A 199 7.08 -20.69 -6.75
CA VAL A 199 6.16 -21.35 -7.70
C VAL A 199 5.26 -20.34 -8.40
N ILE A 200 4.95 -19.21 -7.75
CA ILE A 200 4.02 -18.22 -8.27
C ILE A 200 4.56 -16.83 -7.97
N GLU A 201 4.83 -16.08 -9.03
CA GLU A 201 5.13 -14.65 -8.98
C GLU A 201 4.18 -13.91 -9.90
N TYR A 202 3.64 -12.79 -9.41
CA TYR A 202 2.76 -11.94 -10.20
C TYR A 202 3.21 -10.49 -10.08
N LEU A 203 3.26 -9.85 -11.24
CA LEU A 203 3.66 -8.47 -11.41
C LEU A 203 2.74 -7.86 -12.47
N ALA A 204 1.83 -7.00 -12.06
CA ALA A 204 1.05 -6.19 -13.00
C ALA A 204 1.10 -4.71 -12.63
N LYS A 205 1.31 -3.89 -13.65
CA LYS A 205 1.28 -2.44 -13.59
C LYS A 205 0.06 -1.94 -14.37
N TYR A 206 -0.69 -1.00 -13.80
CA TYR A 206 -1.88 -0.40 -14.38
C TYR A 206 -1.87 1.14 -14.28
#